data_AF-A0A969WGS7-F1
#
_entry.id   AF-A0A969WGS7-F1
#
_cell.length_a   1.000
_cell.length_b   1.000
_cell.length_c   1.000
_cell.angle_alpha   90.00
_cell.angle_beta   90.00
_cell.angle_gamma   90.00
#
_symmetry.space_group_name_H-M   'P 1'
#
loop_
_entity.id
_entity.type
_entity.pdbx_description
1 polymer ?
#
loop_
_entity_poly.entity_id
_entity_poly.type
_entity_poly.pdbx_seq_one_letter_code
_entity_poly.pdbx_strand_id
1 'polypeptide(L)'
;MLKSDYTQALLQMPDPHPLQSWTWGEFKSRWGWQKRPLILGEDRPQAVGMVLKRALPRTPFSILYAPKGPALDYTDVDLRQTMLTELEQLARREKAIFIKIDPDVVKGVGVEPEPSAPGAQFINELQERGWRFSADQIQFRNTVEMDLTLSEDDLLAAMKSKTRYNIRLAGRKGIVVRPGMPDDFSVLAEMYRETAGRDGFAIRP
;
A
#
# COMPACT_ATOMS: atom_id res chain seq x y z
N MET A 1 -4.79 -21.61 5.41
CA MET A 1 -5.52 -20.46 4.84
C MET A 1 -5.44 -20.54 3.33
N LEU A 2 -6.58 -20.57 2.65
CA LEU A 2 -6.63 -20.59 1.18
C LEU A 2 -6.52 -19.17 0.61
N LYS A 3 -6.06 -19.07 -0.64
CA LYS A 3 -5.97 -17.80 -1.38
C LYS A 3 -7.33 -17.11 -1.51
N SER A 4 -8.37 -17.89 -1.79
CA SER A 4 -9.76 -17.42 -1.93
C SER A 4 -10.23 -16.72 -0.66
N ASP A 5 -10.08 -17.37 0.48
CA ASP A 5 -10.61 -16.91 1.76
C ASP A 5 -9.93 -15.60 2.18
N TYR A 6 -8.61 -15.54 2.02
CA TYR A 6 -7.85 -14.33 2.29
C TYR A 6 -8.22 -13.18 1.35
N THR A 7 -8.40 -13.47 0.06
CA THR A 7 -8.78 -12.44 -0.92
C THR A 7 -10.16 -11.88 -0.61
N GLN A 8 -11.14 -12.74 -0.28
CA GLN A 8 -12.47 -12.31 0.13
C GLN A 8 -12.44 -11.52 1.43
N ALA A 9 -11.59 -11.89 2.39
CA ALA A 9 -11.43 -11.15 3.64
C ALA A 9 -10.83 -9.75 3.39
N LEU A 10 -9.78 -9.66 2.57
CA LEU A 10 -9.16 -8.37 2.24
C LEU A 10 -10.17 -7.43 1.57
N LEU A 11 -10.97 -7.93 0.61
CA LEU A 11 -11.96 -7.12 -0.10
C LEU A 11 -13.11 -6.61 0.78
N GLN A 12 -13.24 -7.10 2.02
CA GLN A 12 -14.20 -6.60 3.00
C GLN A 12 -13.63 -5.49 3.89
N MET A 13 -12.33 -5.20 3.80
CA MET A 13 -11.72 -4.12 4.57
C MET A 13 -12.13 -2.75 4.01
N PRO A 14 -12.18 -1.69 4.83
CA PRO A 14 -12.55 -0.35 4.36
C PRO A 14 -11.64 0.20 3.26
N ASP A 15 -10.34 -0.08 3.34
CA ASP A 15 -9.33 0.36 2.38
C ASP A 15 -8.37 -0.79 2.01
N PRO A 16 -8.76 -1.67 1.08
CA PRO A 16 -7.96 -2.82 0.69
C PRO A 16 -6.81 -2.41 -0.26
N HIS A 17 -5.57 -2.57 0.20
CA HIS A 17 -4.41 -2.21 -0.61
C HIS A 17 -3.87 -3.40 -1.47
N PRO A 18 -3.50 -3.21 -2.75
CA PRO A 18 -2.93 -4.29 -3.59
C PRO A 18 -1.68 -4.96 -3.00
N LEU A 19 -0.87 -4.21 -2.25
CA LEU A 19 0.32 -4.74 -1.55
C LEU A 19 -0.03 -5.65 -0.34
N GLN A 20 -1.28 -5.59 0.13
CA GLN A 20 -1.81 -6.53 1.10
C GLN A 20 -2.44 -7.76 0.43
N SER A 21 -2.47 -7.85 -0.91
CA SER A 21 -3.09 -9.00 -1.60
C SER A 21 -2.27 -10.29 -1.48
N TRP A 22 -2.96 -11.43 -1.58
CA TRP A 22 -2.30 -12.73 -1.68
C TRP A 22 -1.35 -12.81 -2.88
N THR A 23 -1.77 -12.28 -4.03
CA THR A 23 -0.97 -12.24 -5.26
C THR A 23 0.34 -11.46 -5.06
N TRP A 24 0.32 -10.38 -4.28
CA TRP A 24 1.54 -9.67 -3.91
C TRP A 24 2.48 -10.53 -3.06
N GLY A 25 1.94 -11.25 -2.09
CA GLY A 25 2.71 -12.22 -1.30
C GLY A 25 3.33 -13.33 -2.16
N GLU A 26 2.61 -13.84 -3.16
CA GLU A 26 3.13 -14.81 -4.14
C GLU A 26 4.25 -14.21 -4.99
N PHE A 27 4.05 -13.00 -5.52
CA PHE A 27 5.06 -12.28 -6.28
C PHE A 27 6.35 -12.10 -5.45
N LYS A 28 6.24 -11.59 -4.22
CA LYS A 28 7.38 -11.38 -3.33
C LYS A 28 8.07 -12.68 -2.90
N SER A 29 7.35 -13.79 -2.85
CA SER A 29 7.93 -15.09 -2.53
C SER A 29 8.98 -15.55 -3.56
N ARG A 30 8.84 -15.11 -4.83
CA ARG A 30 9.84 -15.35 -5.88
C ARG A 30 11.16 -14.59 -5.63
N TRP A 31 11.14 -13.61 -4.73
CA TRP A 31 12.28 -12.73 -4.40
C TRP A 31 12.78 -12.96 -2.96
N GLY A 32 12.64 -14.17 -2.44
CA GLY A 32 13.21 -14.58 -1.14
C GLY A 32 12.41 -14.13 0.08
N TRP A 33 11.20 -13.62 -0.10
CA TRP A 33 10.26 -13.37 1.00
C TRP A 33 9.40 -14.60 1.27
N GLN A 34 8.80 -14.67 2.46
CA GLN A 34 7.80 -15.67 2.82
C GLN A 34 6.56 -14.96 3.32
N LYS A 35 5.39 -15.30 2.78
CA LYS A 35 4.12 -14.76 3.27
C LYS A 35 3.74 -15.28 4.65
N ARG A 36 3.16 -14.42 5.47
CA ARG A 36 2.54 -14.66 6.78
C ARG A 36 1.21 -13.91 6.81
N PRO A 37 0.17 -14.45 6.13
CA PRO A 37 -1.13 -13.82 6.12
C PRO A 37 -1.79 -13.95 7.50
N LEU A 38 -2.44 -12.87 7.93
CA LEU A 38 -3.20 -12.73 9.16
C LEU A 38 -4.64 -12.33 8.80
N ILE A 39 -5.61 -12.92 9.50
CA ILE A 39 -7.02 -12.50 9.50
C ILE A 39 -7.45 -12.51 10.96
N LEU A 40 -8.02 -11.39 11.43
CA LEU A 40 -8.66 -11.27 12.74
C LEU A 40 -10.17 -11.10 12.57
N GLY A 41 -10.92 -11.61 13.54
CA GLY A 41 -12.38 -11.67 13.53
C GLY A 41 -12.87 -13.12 13.41
N GLU A 42 -13.85 -13.49 14.24
CA GLU A 42 -14.36 -14.88 14.34
C GLU A 42 -15.40 -15.16 13.25
N ASP A 43 -16.52 -14.44 13.27
CA ASP A 43 -17.62 -14.64 12.30
C ASP A 43 -17.41 -13.91 10.98
N ARG A 44 -16.75 -12.74 11.04
CA ARG A 44 -16.42 -11.91 9.88
C ARG A 44 -15.02 -11.34 10.03
N PRO A 45 -14.27 -11.17 8.93
CA PRO A 45 -12.96 -10.54 8.98
C PRO A 45 -13.11 -9.07 9.37
N GLN A 46 -12.38 -8.65 10.40
CA GLN A 46 -12.32 -7.27 10.89
C GLN A 46 -10.97 -6.62 10.56
N ALA A 47 -9.89 -7.40 10.57
CA ALA A 47 -8.57 -6.95 10.18
C ALA A 47 -7.84 -8.02 9.36
N VAL A 48 -7.05 -7.56 8.39
CA VAL A 48 -6.28 -8.42 7.49
C VAL A 48 -4.85 -7.90 7.37
N GLY A 49 -3.86 -8.79 7.38
CA GLY A 49 -2.46 -8.41 7.26
C GLY A 49 -1.65 -9.36 6.39
N MET A 50 -1.08 -8.90 5.28
CA MET A 50 -0.07 -9.62 4.51
C MET A 50 1.31 -9.23 5.05
N VAL A 51 1.80 -10.00 6.01
CA VAL A 51 3.15 -9.81 6.54
C VAL A 51 4.14 -10.62 5.69
N LEU A 52 5.23 -9.98 5.27
CA LEU A 52 6.31 -10.60 4.50
C LEU A 52 7.52 -10.80 5.40
N LYS A 53 7.98 -12.04 5.52
CA LYS A 53 9.18 -12.42 6.25
C LYS A 53 10.38 -12.56 5.32
N ARG A 54 11.54 -12.07 5.71
CA ARG A 54 12.82 -12.40 5.07
C ARG A 54 13.83 -12.86 6.13
N ALA A 55 14.37 -14.05 5.95
CA ALA A 55 15.41 -14.57 6.84
C ALA A 55 16.74 -13.82 6.62
N LEU A 56 17.48 -13.59 7.70
CA LEU A 56 18.81 -13.01 7.62
C LEU A 56 19.83 -14.13 7.35
N PRO A 57 20.70 -13.99 6.33
CA PRO A 57 21.68 -15.03 6.00
C PRO A 57 22.54 -15.42 7.20
N ARG A 58 22.74 -16.73 7.41
CA ARG A 58 23.62 -17.29 8.45
C ARG A 58 23.22 -16.98 9.90
N THR A 59 21.96 -16.61 10.17
CA THR A 59 21.45 -16.38 11.54
C THR A 59 20.07 -17.03 11.71
N PRO A 60 19.59 -17.26 12.96
CA PRO A 60 18.22 -17.70 13.20
C PRO A 60 17.19 -16.56 13.10
N PHE A 61 17.63 -15.33 12.80
CA PHE A 61 16.81 -14.13 12.86
C PHE A 61 16.18 -13.79 11.50
N SER A 62 15.15 -12.95 11.54
CA SER A 62 14.45 -12.47 10.34
C SER A 62 14.08 -11.00 10.42
N ILE A 63 13.56 -10.45 9.33
CA ILE A 63 12.86 -9.17 9.29
C ILE A 63 11.43 -9.41 8.81
N LEU A 64 10.47 -8.65 9.34
CA LEU A 64 9.08 -8.65 8.89
C LEU A 64 8.69 -7.29 8.33
N TYR A 65 7.84 -7.29 7.30
CA TYR A 65 7.29 -6.08 6.71
C TYR A 65 5.85 -6.32 6.23
N ALA A 66 4.91 -5.48 6.66
CA ALA A 66 3.53 -5.45 6.16
C ALA A 66 3.35 -4.18 5.30
N PRO A 67 3.55 -4.25 3.97
CA PRO A 67 3.47 -3.08 3.08
C PRO A 67 2.04 -2.57 2.96
N LYS A 68 1.82 -1.29 3.29
CA LYS A 68 0.51 -0.63 3.25
C LYS A 68 -0.54 -1.35 4.11
N GLY A 69 -0.07 -2.01 5.15
CA GLY A 69 -0.92 -2.74 6.07
C GLY A 69 -0.52 -2.53 7.52
N PRO A 70 -1.27 -3.10 8.45
CA PRO A 70 -2.45 -3.95 8.19
C PRO A 70 -3.67 -3.18 7.66
N ALA A 71 -4.62 -3.88 7.03
CA ALA A 71 -5.89 -3.33 6.58
C ALA A 71 -6.97 -3.60 7.65
N LEU A 72 -7.56 -2.54 8.20
CA LEU A 72 -8.62 -2.57 9.21
C LEU A 72 -9.30 -1.20 9.29
N ASP A 73 -10.39 -1.12 10.04
CA ASP A 73 -10.96 0.17 10.44
C ASP A 73 -10.07 0.84 11.50
N TYR A 74 -9.37 1.90 11.10
CA TYR A 74 -8.49 2.67 11.98
C TYR A 74 -9.23 3.61 12.93
N THR A 75 -10.56 3.67 12.91
CA THR A 75 -11.34 4.35 13.95
C THR A 75 -11.59 3.45 15.17
N ASP A 76 -11.54 2.13 15.00
CA ASP A 76 -11.72 1.14 16.06
C ASP A 76 -10.45 0.95 16.90
N VAL A 77 -10.45 1.52 18.11
CA VAL A 77 -9.29 1.51 19.03
C VAL A 77 -8.91 0.10 19.46
N ASP A 78 -9.90 -0.72 19.83
CA ASP A 78 -9.66 -2.06 20.36
C ASP A 78 -9.10 -2.98 19.27
N LEU A 79 -9.61 -2.85 18.05
CA LEU A 79 -9.11 -3.59 16.89
C LEU A 79 -7.67 -3.18 16.54
N ARG A 80 -7.32 -1.89 16.58
CA ARG A 80 -5.94 -1.43 16.39
C ARG A 80 -5.00 -2.05 17.41
N GLN A 81 -5.37 -2.01 18.69
CA GLN A 81 -4.54 -2.58 19.77
C GLN A 81 -4.39 -4.10 19.64
N THR A 82 -5.47 -4.80 19.29
CA THR A 82 -5.45 -6.24 19.04
C THR A 82 -4.52 -6.57 17.87
N MET A 83 -4.64 -5.84 16.77
CA MET A 83 -3.81 -6.05 15.58
C MET A 83 -2.32 -5.77 15.86
N LEU A 84 -1.98 -4.69 16.58
CA LEU A 84 -0.60 -4.41 16.97
C LEU A 84 -0.03 -5.52 17.88
N THR A 85 -0.83 -6.05 18.80
CA THR A 85 -0.45 -7.20 19.64
C THR A 85 -0.12 -8.41 18.79
N GLU A 86 -0.96 -8.75 17.82
CA GLU A 86 -0.74 -9.89 16.93
C GLU A 86 0.51 -9.74 16.05
N LEU A 87 0.77 -8.52 15.56
CA LEU A 87 2.00 -8.22 14.81
C LEU A 87 3.26 -8.39 15.66
N GLU A 88 3.24 -7.91 16.91
CA GLU A 88 4.35 -8.05 17.85
C GLU A 88 4.58 -9.51 18.24
N GLN A 89 3.51 -10.26 18.51
CA GLN A 89 3.61 -11.68 18.80
C GLN A 89 4.14 -12.46 17.59
N LEU A 90 3.67 -12.15 16.38
CA LEU A 90 4.19 -12.74 15.14
C LEU A 90 5.68 -12.45 15.00
N ALA A 91 6.12 -11.22 15.24
CA ALA A 91 7.53 -10.85 15.21
C ALA A 91 8.37 -11.70 16.17
N ARG A 92 7.89 -11.95 17.39
CA ARG A 92 8.56 -12.83 18.37
C ARG A 92 8.60 -14.28 17.89
N ARG A 93 7.47 -14.84 17.44
CA ARG A 93 7.36 -16.22 16.91
C ARG A 93 8.31 -16.45 15.73
N GLU A 94 8.46 -15.46 14.87
CA GLU A 94 9.31 -15.54 13.67
C GLU A 94 10.78 -15.13 13.92
N LYS A 95 11.16 -14.86 15.18
CA LYS A 95 12.49 -14.39 15.58
C LYS A 95 12.94 -13.15 14.79
N ALA A 96 12.01 -12.22 14.60
CA ALA A 96 12.27 -11.02 13.82
C ALA A 96 13.05 -9.99 14.66
N ILE A 97 14.10 -9.38 14.08
CA ILE A 97 14.80 -8.26 14.72
C ILE A 97 13.97 -6.97 14.68
N PHE A 98 13.05 -6.87 13.72
CA PHE A 98 12.00 -5.85 13.67
C PHE A 98 10.84 -6.33 12.80
N ILE A 99 9.68 -5.73 13.04
CA ILE A 99 8.56 -5.68 12.11
C ILE A 99 8.33 -4.22 11.70
N LYS A 100 8.10 -3.99 10.40
CA LYS A 100 7.79 -2.67 9.85
C LYS A 100 6.38 -2.66 9.26
N ILE A 101 5.65 -1.58 9.48
CA ILE A 101 4.34 -1.31 8.89
C ILE A 101 4.31 0.12 8.35
N ASP A 102 3.49 0.35 7.33
CA ASP A 102 3.26 1.66 6.72
C ASP A 102 1.82 1.77 6.18
N PRO A 103 0.79 1.58 7.04
CA PRO A 103 -0.61 1.62 6.63
C PRO A 103 -1.04 3.01 6.15
N ASP A 104 -2.06 3.07 5.31
CA ASP A 104 -2.63 4.31 4.76
C ASP A 104 -3.57 5.02 5.76
N VAL A 105 -3.04 5.29 6.97
CA VAL A 105 -3.74 6.09 7.97
C VAL A 105 -3.50 7.57 7.66
N VAL A 106 -4.54 8.25 7.20
CA VAL A 106 -4.48 9.66 6.82
C VAL A 106 -4.08 10.50 8.03
N LYS A 107 -2.89 11.10 7.99
CA LYS A 107 -2.46 12.08 9.01
C LYS A 107 -3.19 13.40 8.84
N GLY A 108 -3.59 13.76 7.63
CA GLY A 108 -4.42 14.91 7.29
C GLY A 108 -4.36 15.21 5.80
N VAL A 109 -5.19 16.14 5.32
CA VAL A 109 -5.38 16.44 3.89
C VAL A 109 -5.12 17.91 3.60
N GLY A 110 -4.38 18.20 2.53
CA GLY A 110 -4.05 19.57 2.10
C GLY A 110 -2.56 19.89 2.12
N VAL A 111 -2.22 21.16 1.87
CA VAL A 111 -0.83 21.65 1.83
C VAL A 111 -0.25 21.81 3.25
N GLU A 112 -1.09 22.21 4.19
CA GLU A 112 -0.79 22.32 5.62
C GLU A 112 -1.89 21.60 6.40
N PRO A 113 -1.84 20.26 6.43
CA PRO A 113 -2.94 19.48 6.95
C PRO A 113 -2.99 19.51 8.48
N GLU A 114 -4.16 19.79 9.03
CA GLU A 114 -4.44 19.53 10.45
C GLU A 114 -4.42 18.01 10.72
N PRO A 115 -3.92 17.57 11.89
CA PRO A 115 -3.93 16.16 12.24
C PRO A 115 -5.35 15.58 12.25
N SER A 116 -5.56 14.47 11.55
CA SER A 116 -6.78 13.69 11.72
C SER A 116 -6.80 13.03 13.11
N ALA A 117 -7.98 12.92 13.72
CA ALA A 117 -8.10 12.28 15.03
C ALA A 117 -7.62 10.80 15.02
N PRO A 118 -8.02 9.94 14.06
CA PRO A 118 -7.52 8.56 14.00
C PRO A 118 -6.01 8.48 13.77
N GLY A 119 -5.46 9.36 12.91
CA GLY A 119 -4.02 9.39 12.62
C GLY A 119 -3.20 9.83 13.82
N ALA A 120 -3.62 10.86 14.54
CA ALA A 120 -2.95 11.32 15.75
C ALA A 120 -2.98 10.27 16.86
N GLN A 121 -4.14 9.64 17.08
CA GLN A 121 -4.30 8.57 18.08
C GLN A 121 -3.42 7.35 17.76
N PHE A 122 -3.43 6.88 16.50
CA PHE A 122 -2.62 5.73 16.10
C PHE A 122 -1.12 5.99 16.25
N ILE A 123 -0.64 7.22 15.96
CA ILE A 123 0.75 7.59 16.19
C ILE A 123 1.10 7.51 17.69
N ASN A 124 0.24 8.02 18.56
CA ASN A 124 0.45 7.97 20.01
C ASN A 124 0.48 6.51 20.51
N GLU A 125 -0.45 5.67 20.07
CA GLU A 125 -0.49 4.24 20.41
C GLU A 125 0.79 3.51 20.02
N LEU A 126 1.31 3.79 18.81
CA LEU A 126 2.59 3.25 18.35
C LEU A 126 3.73 3.67 19.29
N GLN A 127 3.80 4.95 19.67
CA GLN A 127 4.84 5.48 20.55
C GLN A 127 4.77 4.86 21.95
N GLU A 128 3.58 4.76 22.55
CA GLU A 128 3.35 4.16 23.87
C GLU A 128 3.75 2.68 23.90
N ARG A 129 3.55 1.96 22.80
CA ARG A 129 3.96 0.56 22.62
C ARG A 129 5.45 0.40 22.27
N GLY A 130 6.20 1.49 22.14
CA GLY A 130 7.63 1.47 21.81
C GLY A 130 7.95 1.25 20.33
N TRP A 131 6.96 1.37 19.43
CA TRP A 131 7.22 1.44 18.00
C TRP A 131 7.97 2.73 17.67
N ARG A 132 8.87 2.63 16.69
CA ARG A 132 9.72 3.76 16.29
C ARG A 132 9.46 4.12 14.85
N PHE A 133 9.45 5.42 14.59
CA PHE A 133 9.38 5.90 13.24
C PHE A 133 10.63 5.46 12.45
N SER A 134 10.41 4.83 11.29
CA SER A 134 11.51 4.37 10.43
C SER A 134 12.00 5.50 9.54
N ALA A 135 13.30 5.80 9.59
CA ALA A 135 13.91 6.79 8.69
C ALA A 135 13.94 6.32 7.22
N ASP A 136 13.90 5.01 7.00
CA ASP A 136 13.80 4.40 5.68
C ASP A 136 12.34 4.44 5.18
N GLN A 137 12.07 5.11 4.07
CA GLN A 137 10.73 5.21 3.49
C GLN A 137 10.64 4.28 2.27
N ILE A 138 10.02 3.11 2.47
CA ILE A 138 9.82 2.13 1.38
C ILE A 138 8.68 2.58 0.46
N GLN A 139 7.60 3.11 1.06
CA GLN A 139 6.46 3.70 0.36
C GLN A 139 6.45 5.21 0.53
N PHE A 140 5.89 5.90 -0.47
CA PHE A 140 5.63 7.34 -0.36
C PHE A 140 4.53 7.62 0.65
N ARG A 141 4.71 8.68 1.43
CA ARG A 141 3.80 9.09 2.52
C ARG A 141 2.70 10.04 2.05
N ASN A 142 2.96 10.75 0.96
CA ASN A 142 2.05 11.73 0.39
C ASN A 142 1.53 11.16 -0.95
N THR A 143 0.22 11.07 -1.05
CA THR A 143 -0.49 10.61 -2.24
C THR A 143 -1.38 11.75 -2.73
N VAL A 144 -1.55 11.85 -4.05
CA VAL A 144 -2.57 12.72 -4.65
C VAL A 144 -3.70 11.82 -5.09
N GLU A 145 -4.88 12.02 -4.51
CA GLU A 145 -6.08 11.24 -4.79
C GLU A 145 -7.09 12.07 -5.58
N MET A 146 -7.89 11.39 -6.39
CA MET A 146 -8.96 11.98 -7.19
C MET A 146 -10.23 11.20 -6.90
N ASP A 147 -11.29 11.90 -6.49
CA ASP A 147 -12.59 11.30 -6.20
C ASP A 147 -13.29 10.91 -7.50
N LEU A 148 -13.32 9.61 -7.78
CA LEU A 148 -13.93 9.05 -8.98
C LEU A 148 -15.47 8.92 -8.87
N THR A 149 -16.07 9.33 -7.75
CA THR A 149 -17.55 9.41 -7.64
C THR A 149 -18.13 10.64 -8.35
N LEU A 150 -17.27 11.63 -8.65
CA LEU A 150 -17.62 12.83 -9.40
C LEU A 150 -17.86 12.51 -10.89
N SER A 151 -18.66 13.36 -11.54
CA SER A 151 -18.87 13.26 -12.99
C SER A 151 -17.61 13.63 -13.78
N GLU A 152 -17.49 13.14 -15.02
CA GLU A 152 -16.36 13.50 -15.90
C GLU A 152 -16.26 15.02 -16.10
N ASP A 153 -17.40 15.71 -16.21
CA ASP A 153 -17.44 17.16 -16.39
C ASP A 153 -16.92 17.90 -15.14
N ASP A 154 -17.31 17.44 -13.94
CA ASP A 154 -16.82 18.02 -12.68
C ASP A 154 -15.33 17.76 -12.48
N LEU A 155 -14.86 16.55 -12.78
CA LEU A 155 -13.45 16.19 -12.76
C LEU A 155 -12.64 17.08 -13.71
N LEU A 156 -13.13 17.26 -14.94
CA LEU A 156 -12.50 18.15 -15.90
C LEU A 156 -12.50 19.59 -15.40
N ALA A 157 -13.62 20.09 -14.89
CA ALA A 157 -13.76 21.46 -14.39
C ALA A 157 -12.76 21.80 -13.27
N ALA A 158 -12.48 20.84 -12.39
CA ALA A 158 -11.50 20.96 -11.29
C ALA A 158 -10.04 21.06 -11.77
N MET A 159 -9.72 20.61 -13.00
CA MET A 159 -8.35 20.68 -13.52
C MET A 159 -7.95 22.11 -13.91
N LYS A 160 -6.64 22.41 -13.88
CA LYS A 160 -6.09 23.65 -14.42
C LYS A 160 -6.46 23.81 -15.90
N SER A 161 -6.71 25.06 -16.34
CA SER A 161 -7.14 25.37 -17.73
C SER A 161 -6.24 24.73 -18.81
N LYS A 162 -4.91 24.79 -18.63
CA LYS A 162 -3.94 24.18 -19.55
C LYS A 162 -4.08 22.66 -19.64
N THR A 163 -4.41 21.99 -18.53
CA THR A 163 -4.65 20.54 -18.51
C THR A 163 -5.88 20.18 -19.34
N ARG A 164 -7.01 20.87 -19.11
CA ARG A 164 -8.24 20.66 -19.90
C ARG A 164 -8.02 20.92 -21.39
N TYR A 165 -7.27 21.97 -21.72
CA TYR A 165 -6.91 22.28 -23.10
C TYR A 165 -6.11 21.14 -23.75
N ASN A 166 -5.10 20.61 -23.06
CA ASN A 166 -4.25 19.53 -23.56
C ASN A 166 -5.01 18.21 -23.76
N ILE A 167 -5.93 17.87 -22.85
CA ILE A 167 -6.81 16.69 -22.99
C ILE A 167 -7.63 16.80 -24.29
N ARG A 168 -8.29 17.93 -24.52
CA ARG A 168 -9.06 18.17 -25.76
C ARG A 168 -8.17 18.21 -27.00
N LEU A 169 -6.96 18.75 -26.88
CA LEU A 169 -5.99 18.78 -27.98
C LEU A 169 -5.55 17.36 -28.38
N ALA A 170 -5.31 16.47 -27.41
CA ALA A 170 -4.98 15.07 -27.68
C ALA A 170 -6.08 14.38 -28.49
N GLY A 171 -7.35 14.58 -28.11
CA GLY A 171 -8.50 14.08 -28.87
C GLY A 171 -8.56 14.64 -30.29
N ARG A 172 -8.38 15.96 -30.48
CA ARG A 172 -8.33 16.57 -31.82
C ARG A 172 -7.16 16.09 -32.68
N LYS A 173 -6.06 15.63 -32.06
CA LYS A 173 -4.91 15.03 -32.74
C LYS A 173 -5.11 13.55 -33.07
N GLY A 174 -6.28 12.97 -32.80
CA GLY A 174 -6.58 11.57 -33.09
C GLY A 174 -5.88 10.57 -32.17
N ILE A 175 -5.45 10.99 -30.98
CA ILE A 175 -4.86 10.08 -30.00
C ILE A 175 -5.96 9.18 -29.44
N VAL A 176 -5.72 7.87 -29.47
CA VAL A 176 -6.64 6.84 -28.97
C VAL A 176 -5.98 6.10 -27.80
N VAL A 177 -6.77 5.77 -26.78
CA VAL A 177 -6.36 4.95 -25.63
C VAL A 177 -7.09 3.62 -25.71
N ARG A 178 -6.38 2.52 -25.47
CA ARG A 178 -6.95 1.16 -25.41
C ARG A 178 -6.36 0.39 -24.22
N PRO A 179 -7.05 -0.65 -23.73
CA PRO A 179 -6.45 -1.61 -22.81
C PRO A 179 -5.16 -2.21 -23.41
N GLY A 180 -4.13 -2.35 -22.57
CA GLY A 180 -2.88 -2.99 -22.93
C GLY A 180 -2.99 -4.52 -22.89
N MET A 181 -2.20 -5.18 -23.72
CA MET A 181 -2.05 -6.64 -23.80
C MET A 181 -0.59 -7.03 -23.46
N PRO A 182 -0.30 -8.30 -23.14
CA PRO A 182 1.07 -8.73 -22.84
C PRO A 182 2.11 -8.36 -23.90
N ASP A 183 1.73 -8.33 -25.18
CA ASP A 183 2.61 -7.95 -26.29
C ASP A 183 3.07 -6.46 -26.20
N ASP A 184 2.27 -5.61 -25.55
CA ASP A 184 2.58 -4.20 -25.33
C ASP A 184 3.65 -3.98 -24.24
N PHE A 185 4.01 -5.01 -23.46
CA PHE A 185 4.99 -4.86 -22.38
C PHE A 185 6.38 -4.47 -22.89
N SER A 186 6.75 -4.92 -24.08
CA SER A 186 8.03 -4.56 -24.71
C SER A 186 8.13 -3.05 -24.98
N VAL A 187 7.07 -2.48 -25.55
CA VAL A 187 6.93 -1.06 -25.84
C VAL A 187 6.87 -0.24 -24.54
N LEU A 188 6.12 -0.71 -23.53
CA LEU A 188 6.09 -0.06 -22.22
C LEU A 188 7.48 -0.02 -21.57
N ALA A 189 8.23 -1.12 -21.64
CA ALA A 189 9.58 -1.20 -21.08
C ALA A 189 10.57 -0.27 -21.80
N GLU A 190 10.40 -0.06 -23.11
CA GLU A 190 11.18 0.91 -23.89
C GLU A 190 10.86 2.35 -23.49
N MET A 191 9.58 2.72 -23.45
CA MET A 191 9.16 4.06 -22.99
C MET A 191 9.64 4.36 -21.55
N TYR A 192 9.61 3.35 -20.68
CA TYR A 192 10.10 3.49 -19.31
C TYR A 192 11.62 3.68 -19.27
N ARG A 193 12.37 3.00 -20.14
CA ARG A 193 13.83 3.20 -20.30
C ARG A 193 14.19 4.59 -20.77
N GLU A 194 13.50 5.10 -21.78
CA GLU A 194 13.71 6.45 -22.28
C GLU A 194 13.42 7.50 -21.19
N THR A 195 12.30 7.34 -20.48
CA THR A 195 11.91 8.24 -19.39
C THR A 195 12.93 8.20 -18.25
N ALA A 196 13.39 7.01 -17.85
CA ALA A 196 14.43 6.84 -16.84
C ALA A 196 15.75 7.48 -17.24
N GLY A 197 16.17 7.35 -18.50
CA GLY A 197 17.38 7.97 -19.03
C GLY A 197 17.30 9.50 -19.08
N ARG A 198 16.14 10.04 -19.47
CA ARG A 198 15.90 11.49 -19.51
C ARG A 198 15.85 12.11 -18.12
N ASP A 199 15.17 11.45 -17.19
CA ASP A 199 14.84 12.01 -15.87
C ASP A 199 15.79 11.51 -14.76
N GLY A 200 16.74 10.63 -15.09
CA GLY A 200 17.86 10.24 -14.23
C GLY A 200 17.52 9.29 -13.08
N PHE A 201 16.53 8.41 -13.22
CA PHE A 201 16.16 7.43 -12.18
C PHE A 201 16.43 5.97 -12.59
N ALA A 202 16.64 5.12 -11.59
CA ALA A 202 16.88 3.70 -11.82
C ALA A 202 15.58 2.94 -12.13
N ILE A 203 15.63 2.08 -13.14
CA ILE A 203 14.56 1.14 -13.49
C ILE A 203 14.68 -0.06 -12.57
N ARG A 204 13.56 -0.46 -11.96
CA ARG A 204 13.50 -1.71 -11.19
C ARG A 204 13.17 -2.87 -12.15
N PRO A 205 13.88 -4.02 -12.05
CA PRO A 205 13.64 -5.20 -12.88
C PRO A 205 12.29 -5.86 -12.59
#